data_AF-A0A139XC14-F1
#
_entry.id   AF-A0A139XC14-F1
#
_cell.length_a   1.000
_cell.length_b   1.000
_cell.length_c   1.000
_cell.angle_alpha   90.00
_cell.angle_beta   90.00
_cell.angle_gamma   90.00
#
_symmetry.space_group_name_H-M   'P 1'
#
loop_
_entity.id
_entity.type
_entity.pdbx_description
1 polymer ?
#
loop_
_entity_poly.entity_id
_entity_poly.type
_entity_poly.pdbx_seq_one_letter_code
_entity_poly.pdbx_strand_id
1 'polypeptide(L)' 'MQYKGAIIDEAGKMNNFAIEPKVYVDEQGDRTGFTPYSELTNGRLAMIGFLSLIALEVFTGHGIFGLLQNL' A
#
# COMPACT_ATOMS: atom_id res chain seq x y z
N MET A 1 24.04 -22.64 22.03
CA MET A 1 22.78 -22.14 21.45
C MET A 1 22.42 -20.85 22.17
N GLN A 2 22.52 -19.70 21.51
CA GLN A 2 22.15 -18.38 22.06
C GLN A 2 20.64 -18.23 21.90
N TYR A 3 19.91 -18.12 23.02
CA TYR A 3 18.47 -17.88 23.00
C TYR A 3 18.27 -16.38 22.78
N LYS A 4 17.45 -15.97 21.80
CA LYS A 4 17.12 -14.55 21.59
C LYS A 4 16.57 -14.01 22.93
N GLY A 5 17.31 -13.07 23.55
CA GLY A 5 16.94 -12.41 24.81
C GLY A 5 17.64 -12.93 26.08
N ALA A 6 18.41 -14.02 26.02
CA ALA A 6 19.12 -14.53 27.18
C ALA A 6 20.59 -14.87 26.86
N ILE A 7 21.50 -14.15 27.52
CA ILE A 7 22.94 -14.44 27.54
C ILE A 7 23.31 -15.03 28.90
N ILE A 8 24.14 -16.08 28.89
CA ILE A 8 24.74 -16.65 30.09
C ILE A 8 26.07 -15.94 30.29
N ASP A 9 26.20 -15.23 31.42
CA ASP A 9 27.43 -14.53 31.78
C ASP A 9 28.49 -15.54 32.28
N GLU A 10 29.78 -15.16 32.26
CA GLU A 10 30.90 -16.04 32.62
C GLU A 10 30.83 -16.53 34.09
N ALA A 11 30.10 -15.79 34.94
CA ALA A 11 29.76 -16.16 36.32
C ALA A 11 28.57 -17.15 36.44
N GLY A 12 28.10 -17.74 35.34
CA GLY A 12 26.99 -18.70 35.33
C GLY A 12 25.62 -18.08 35.62
N LYS A 13 25.50 -16.75 35.57
CA LYS A 13 24.25 -16.02 35.77
C LYS A 13 23.51 -15.84 34.45
N MET A 14 22.22 -16.16 34.45
CA MET A 14 21.33 -15.94 33.31
C MET A 14 20.77 -14.52 33.37
N ASN A 15 21.10 -13.69 32.38
CA ASN A 15 20.53 -12.35 32.23
C ASN A 15 19.42 -12.40 31.17
N ASN A 16 18.18 -12.20 31.60
CA ASN A 16 17.02 -12.15 30.72
C ASN A 16 16.68 -10.68 30.41
N PHE A 17 17.00 -10.23 29.19
CA PHE A 17 16.67 -8.87 28.73
C PHE A 17 15.26 -8.88 28.14
N ALA A 18 14.43 -7.90 28.52
CA ALA A 18 13.13 -7.72 27.89
C ALA A 18 13.32 -7.41 26.41
N ILE A 19 12.91 -8.32 25.53
CA ILE A 19 12.88 -8.08 24.10
C ILE A 19 11.72 -7.13 23.83
N GLU A 20 12.02 -5.93 23.35
CA GLU A 20 11.00 -4.97 23.02
C GLU A 20 10.05 -5.55 21.96
N PRO A 21 8.73 -5.54 22.21
CA PRO A 21 7.76 -5.90 21.19
C PRO A 21 7.90 -4.89 20.07
N LYS A 22 8.34 -5.34 18.89
CA LYS A 22 8.28 -4.49 17.70
C LYS A 22 6.81 -4.18 17.44
N VAL A 23 6.45 -2.90 17.52
CA VAL A 23 5.10 -2.44 17.23
C VAL A 23 4.88 -2.64 15.74
N TYR A 24 4.20 -3.73 15.39
CA TYR A 24 3.71 -3.91 14.04
C TYR A 24 2.51 -2.99 13.91
N VAL A 25 2.68 -1.89 13.18
CA VAL A 25 1.53 -1.19 12.62
C VAL A 25 0.98 -2.17 11.60
N ASP A 26 -0.14 -2.81 11.92
CA ASP A 26 -0.85 -3.64 10.96
C ASP A 26 -1.40 -2.69 9.88
N GLU A 27 -0.61 -2.45 8.82
CA GLU A 27 -1.06 -1.69 7.65
C GLU A 27 -2.30 -2.30 6.99
N GLN A 28 -2.70 -3.52 7.41
CA GLN A 28 -3.90 -4.21 6.94
C GLN A 28 -5.14 -3.92 7.79
N GLY A 29 -5.04 -3.06 8.80
CA GLY A 29 -6.18 -2.52 9.55
C GLY A 29 -6.89 -1.42 8.75
N ASP A 30 -8.11 -1.72 8.30
CA ASP A 30 -9.02 -0.88 7.51
C ASP A 30 -8.63 -0.62 6.06
N ARG A 31 -8.96 -1.58 5.18
CA ARG A 31 -9.01 -1.38 3.70
C ARG A 31 -10.10 -0.40 3.25
N THR A 32 -10.75 0.29 4.19
CA THR A 32 -11.88 1.19 3.98
C THR A 32 -11.48 2.61 4.38
N GLY A 33 -11.39 3.51 3.40
CA GLY A 33 -10.96 4.91 3.61
C GLY A 33 -9.81 5.33 2.69
N PHE A 34 -9.24 6.50 2.97
CA PHE A 34 -8.04 7.03 2.30
C PHE A 34 -6.78 6.31 2.80
N THR A 35 -6.66 5.03 2.46
CA THR A 35 -5.42 4.28 2.70
C THR A 35 -4.44 4.44 1.54
N PRO A 36 -3.12 4.31 1.77
CA PRO A 36 -2.13 4.34 0.70
C PRO A 36 -2.42 3.31 -0.40
N TYR A 37 -2.96 2.14 -0.02
CA TYR A 37 -3.36 1.10 -0.96
C TYR A 37 -4.49 1.59 -1.89
N SER A 38 -5.57 2.14 -1.31
CA SER A 38 -6.72 2.66 -2.07
C SER A 38 -6.32 3.81 -2.99
N GLU A 39 -5.45 4.71 -2.54
CA GLU A 39 -4.93 5.83 -3.34
C GLU A 39 -4.13 5.34 -4.55
N LEU A 40 -3.22 4.39 -4.34
CA LEU A 40 -2.42 3.80 -5.42
C LEU A 40 -3.31 3.06 -6.44
N THR A 41 -4.31 2.31 -5.97
CA THR A 41 -5.23 1.63 -6.88
C THR A 41 -6.09 2.61 -7.67
N ASN A 42 -6.63 3.64 -7.02
CA ASN A 42 -7.45 4.66 -7.68
C ASN A 42 -6.62 5.48 -8.68
N GLY A 43 -5.39 5.85 -8.33
CA GLY A 43 -4.48 6.57 -9.22
C GLY A 43 -4.15 5.77 -10.48
N ARG A 44 -3.89 4.46 -10.36
CA ARG A 44 -3.64 3.58 -11.52
C ARG A 44 -4.86 3.47 -12.43
N LEU A 45 -6.05 3.27 -11.84
CA LEU A 45 -7.29 3.22 -12.60
C LEU A 45 -7.56 4.54 -13.34
N ALA A 46 -7.28 5.68 -12.71
CA ALA A 46 -7.41 6.99 -13.35
C ALA A 46 -6.45 7.16 -14.54
N MET A 47 -5.19 6.73 -14.42
CA MET A 47 -4.22 6.78 -15.53
C MET A 47 -4.68 5.92 -16.72
N ILE A 48 -5.18 4.72 -16.46
CA ILE A 48 -5.71 3.82 -17.51
C ILE A 48 -6.97 4.44 -18.14
N GLY A 49 -7.87 5.00 -17.31
CA GLY A 49 -9.06 5.70 -17.78
C GLY A 49 -8.71 6.86 -18.72
N PHE A 50 -7.75 7.70 -18.33
CA PHE A 50 -7.29 8.81 -19.16
C PHE A 50 -6.69 8.33 -20.49
N LEU A 51 -5.84 7.31 -20.47
CA LEU A 51 -5.27 6.73 -21.69
C LEU A 51 -6.36 6.13 -22.60
N SER A 52 -7.35 5.47 -22.01
CA SER A 52 -8.47 4.91 -22.77
C SER A 52 -9.32 5.98 -23.45
N LEU A 53 -9.50 7.14 -22.79
CA LEU A 53 -10.21 8.29 -23.36
C LEU A 53 -9.46 8.90 -24.54
N ILE A 54 -8.13 9.04 -24.44
CA ILE A 54 -7.29 9.49 -25.55
C ILE A 54 -7.39 8.51 -26.73
N ALA A 55 -7.29 7.20 -26.46
CA ALA A 55 -7.40 6.19 -27.49
C ALA A 55 -8.78 6.26 -28.18
N LEU A 56 -9.85 6.39 -27.40
CA LEU A 56 -11.20 6.54 -27.92
C LEU A 56 -11.34 7.80 -28.77
N GLU A 57 -10.77 8.93 -28.37
CA GLU A 57 -10.75 10.16 -29.17
C GLU A 57 -10.08 9.94 -30.54
N VAL A 58 -8.94 9.25 -30.58
CA VAL A 58 -8.24 8.92 -31.83
C VAL A 58 -9.08 8.03 -32.74
N PHE A 59 -9.79 7.04 -32.19
CA PHE A 59 -10.63 6.14 -32.98
C PHE A 59 -11.95 6.77 -33.46
N THR A 60 -12.55 7.64 -32.64
CA THR A 60 -13.91 8.18 -32.92
C THR A 60 -13.86 9.49 -33.70
N GLY A 61 -12.73 10.20 -33.71
CA GLY A 61 -12.54 11.47 -34.43
C GLY A 61 -13.42 12.63 -33.92
N HIS A 62 -14.24 12.39 -32.90
CA HIS A 62 -15.07 13.36 -32.20
C HIS A 62 -14.52 13.45 -30.78
N GLY A 63 -14.14 14.66 -30.35
CA GLY A 63 -13.48 14.88 -29.06
C GLY A 63 -14.29 14.35 -27.87
N ILE A 64 -13.61 14.13 -26.74
CA ILE A 64 -14.16 13.59 -25.48
C ILE A 64 -15.41 14.38 -25.03
N PHE A 65 -15.47 15.67 -25.36
CA PHE A 65 -16.62 16.55 -25.12
C PHE A 65 -17.90 16.13 -25.85
N GLY A 66 -17.83 15.50 -27.02
CA GLY A 66 -19.01 15.03 -27.74
C GLY A 66 -19.71 13.86 -27.04
N LEU A 67 -18.94 12.97 -26.41
CA LEU A 67 -19.49 11.84 -25.65
C LEU A 67 -20.01 12.28 -24.27
N LEU A 68 -19.36 13.26 -23.63
CA LEU A 68 -19.84 13.86 -22.37
C LEU A 68 -21.00 14.85 -22.56
N GLN A 69 -21.10 15.54 -23.71
CA GLN A 69 -22.26 16.38 -24.04
C GLN A 69 -23.49 15.56 -24.45
N ASN A 70 -23.29 14.34 -24.95
CA ASN A 70 -24.37 13.44 -25.34
C ASN A 70 -24.73 12.42 -24.25
N LEU A 71 -24.23 12.63 -23.02
CA LEU A 71 -24.65 11.93 -21.81
C LEU A 71 -25.74 12.74 -21.10
#